data_AF-A0A345I2A7-F1
#
_entry.id   AF-A0A345I2A7-F1
#
_cell.length_a   1.000
_cell.length_b   1.000
_cell.length_c   1.000
_cell.angle_alpha   90.00
_cell.angle_beta   90.00
_cell.angle_gamma   90.00
#
_symmetry.space_group_name_H-M   'P 1'
#
loop_
_entity.id
_entity.type
_entity.pdbx_description
1 polymer ?
#
loop_
_entity_poly.entity_id
_entity_poly.type
_entity_poly.pdbx_seq_one_letter_code
_entity_poly.pdbx_strand_id
1 'polypeptide(L)'
;MIELVLFTSPGERVMRPDFGCGLLDLVFAPNSPELAATLQLAVHAQLERWLGDVIQIDAVVVESNDNVLRVRVAYLIRATGDRRTETFEGREV
;
A
#
# COMPACT_ATOMS: atom_id res chain seq x y z
N MET A 1 5.30 -9.70 0.55
CA MET A 1 6.23 -8.53 0.58
C MET A 1 5.51 -7.21 0.43
N ILE A 2 4.54 -7.09 -0.50
CA ILE A 2 3.70 -5.89 -0.64
C ILE A 2 2.99 -5.54 0.69
N GLU A 3 2.39 -6.52 1.36
CA GLU A 3 1.73 -6.34 2.68
C GLU A 3 2.62 -5.68 3.73
N LEU A 4 3.93 -6.01 3.75
CA LEU A 4 4.88 -5.41 4.70
C LEU A 4 5.08 -3.92 4.42
N VAL A 5 5.09 -3.50 3.15
CA VAL A 5 5.19 -2.08 2.81
C VAL A 5 3.90 -1.36 3.14
N LEU A 6 2.74 -1.99 2.91
CA LEU A 6 1.43 -1.38 3.14
C LEU A 6 1.14 -1.15 4.63
N PHE A 7 1.38 -2.16 5.46
CA PHE A 7 0.87 -2.20 6.84
C PHE A 7 1.93 -1.94 7.92
N THR A 8 3.19 -1.73 7.56
CA THR A 8 4.19 -1.21 8.50
C THR A 8 4.09 0.31 8.57
N SER A 9 4.10 0.86 9.78
CA SER A 9 4.14 2.32 9.97
C SER A 9 5.58 2.83 9.90
N PRO A 10 5.83 3.99 9.25
CA PRO A 10 7.13 4.66 9.31
C PRO A 10 7.59 4.82 10.77
N GLY A 11 8.85 4.48 11.04
CA GLY A 11 9.45 4.49 12.37
C GLY A 11 9.37 3.16 13.13
N GLU A 12 8.51 2.23 12.72
CA GLU A 12 8.39 0.89 13.35
C GLU A 12 9.69 0.08 13.22
N ARG A 13 10.39 0.24 12.09
CA ARG A 13 11.69 -0.39 11.86
C ARG A 13 12.81 0.57 12.21
N VAL A 14 13.41 0.40 13.40
CA VAL A 14 14.51 1.24 13.91
C VAL A 14 15.65 1.46 12.90
N MET A 15 16.07 0.41 12.18
CA MET A 15 17.16 0.49 11.20
C MET A 15 16.72 1.01 9.81
N ARG A 16 15.41 1.19 9.58
CA ARG A 16 14.80 1.66 8.32
C ARG A 16 13.56 2.51 8.65
N PRO A 17 13.73 3.70 9.28
CA PRO A 17 12.60 4.49 9.77
C PRO A 17 11.65 4.94 8.64
N ASP A 18 12.13 5.10 7.42
CA ASP A 18 11.29 5.52 6.28
C ASP A 18 10.52 4.35 5.61
N PHE A 19 10.68 3.12 6.11
CA PHE A 19 10.01 1.94 5.56
C PHE A 19 8.56 1.88 6.02
N GLY A 20 7.67 1.55 5.08
CA GLY A 20 6.25 1.38 5.33
C GLY A 20 5.39 2.56 4.87
N CYS A 21 4.08 2.36 4.82
CA CYS A 21 3.10 3.37 4.43
C CYS A 21 2.22 3.83 5.60
N GLY A 22 2.13 3.05 6.69
CA GLY A 22 1.29 3.36 7.84
C GLY A 22 -0.19 3.42 7.52
N LEU A 23 -0.67 2.57 6.60
CA LEU A 23 -2.06 2.61 6.16
C LEU A 23 -3.08 2.29 7.27
N LEU A 24 -2.68 1.56 8.30
CA LEU A 24 -3.55 1.21 9.42
C LEU A 24 -3.95 2.45 10.23
N ASP A 25 -3.06 3.44 10.36
CA ASP A 25 -3.34 4.72 11.04
C ASP A 25 -4.43 5.54 10.33
N LEU A 26 -4.79 5.15 9.10
CA LEU A 26 -5.69 5.89 8.21
C LEU A 26 -7.05 5.19 8.03
N VAL A 27 -7.26 4.02 8.65
CA VAL A 27 -8.54 3.28 8.64
C VAL A 27 -9.71 4.12 9.18
N PHE A 28 -9.42 5.04 10.11
CA PHE A 28 -10.40 5.90 10.76
C PHE A 28 -10.51 7.31 10.16
N ALA A 29 -9.72 7.63 9.14
CA ALA A 29 -9.77 8.94 8.53
C ALA A 29 -11.09 9.13 7.76
N PRO A 30 -11.63 10.37 7.69
CA PRO A 30 -12.88 10.65 6.98
C PRO A 30 -12.77 10.17 5.53
N ASN A 31 -13.70 9.33 5.09
CA ASN A 31 -13.68 8.73 3.76
C ASN A 31 -14.04 9.80 2.71
N SER A 32 -13.06 10.60 2.31
CA SER A 32 -13.19 11.62 1.26
C SER A 32 -12.46 11.16 -0.01
N PRO A 33 -12.97 11.47 -1.21
CA PRO A 33 -12.31 11.15 -2.47
C PRO A 33 -10.89 11.73 -2.58
N GLU A 34 -10.67 12.92 -2.02
CA GLU A 34 -9.37 13.60 -1.99
C GLU A 34 -8.35 12.84 -1.14
N LEU A 35 -8.79 12.33 0.01
CA LEU A 35 -7.97 11.49 0.87
C LEU A 35 -7.65 10.17 0.16
N ALA A 36 -8.65 9.52 -0.47
CA ALA A 36 -8.44 8.28 -1.20
C ALA A 36 -7.40 8.43 -2.32
N ALA A 37 -7.46 9.53 -3.09
CA ALA A 37 -6.46 9.82 -4.13
C ALA A 37 -5.06 10.06 -3.54
N THR A 38 -4.98 10.80 -2.43
CA THR A 38 -3.70 11.05 -1.72
C THR A 38 -3.09 9.74 -1.22
N LEU A 39 -3.91 8.84 -0.65
CA LEU A 39 -3.49 7.52 -0.19
C LEU A 39 -2.99 6.65 -1.34
N GLN A 40 -3.73 6.61 -2.45
CA GLN A 40 -3.31 5.86 -3.64
C GLN A 40 -1.92 6.31 -4.13
N LEU A 41 -1.68 7.63 -4.16
CA LEU A 41 -0.39 8.18 -4.56
C LEU A 41 0.71 7.83 -3.55
N ALA A 42 0.45 7.94 -2.25
CA ALA A 42 1.40 7.60 -1.20
C ALA A 42 1.79 6.11 -1.25
N VAL A 43 0.80 5.22 -1.41
CA VAL A 43 1.01 3.78 -1.55
C VAL A 43 1.83 3.48 -2.79
N HIS A 44 1.47 4.07 -3.94
CA HIS A 44 2.22 3.89 -5.18
C HIS A 44 3.68 4.32 -5.00
N ALA A 45 3.93 5.48 -4.40
CA ALA A 45 5.29 5.99 -4.18
C ALA A 45 6.12 5.07 -3.27
N GLN A 46 5.53 4.55 -2.19
CA GLN A 46 6.25 3.66 -1.27
C GLN A 46 6.50 2.28 -1.89
N LEU A 47 5.55 1.73 -2.63
CA LEU A 47 5.75 0.47 -3.36
C LEU A 47 6.83 0.63 -4.44
N GLU A 48 6.84 1.74 -5.18
CA GLU A 48 7.89 2.00 -6.19
C GLU A 48 9.26 2.16 -5.51
N ARG A 49 9.33 2.90 -4.40
CA ARG A 49 10.57 3.11 -3.64
C ARG A 49 11.18 1.81 -3.13
N TRP A 50 10.36 0.89 -2.63
CA TRP A 50 10.82 -0.29 -1.90
C TRP A 50 10.81 -1.58 -2.72
N LEU A 51 9.99 -1.65 -3.77
CA LEU A 51 9.79 -2.85 -4.60
C LEU A 51 9.93 -2.56 -6.10
N GLY A 52 10.23 -1.34 -6.53
CA GLY A 52 10.31 -0.96 -7.95
C GLY A 52 11.40 -1.71 -8.75
N ASP A 53 12.37 -2.32 -8.09
CA ASP A 53 13.38 -3.22 -8.67
C ASP A 53 12.84 -4.63 -8.95
N VAL A 54 11.79 -5.05 -8.23
CA VAL A 54 11.19 -6.39 -8.34
C VAL A 54 9.87 -6.38 -9.12
N ILE A 55 9.06 -5.32 -8.95
CA ILE A 55 7.76 -5.18 -9.58
C ILE A 55 7.64 -3.83 -10.31
N GLN A 56 6.77 -3.78 -11.31
CA GLN A 56 6.28 -2.54 -11.91
C GLN A 56 4.81 -2.40 -11.55
N ILE A 57 4.43 -1.27 -10.98
CA ILE A 57 3.06 -1.01 -10.54
C ILE A 57 2.25 -0.52 -11.75
N ASP A 58 1.12 -1.18 -12.01
CA ASP A 58 0.20 -0.79 -13.09
C ASP A 58 -0.99 0.01 -12.53
N ALA A 59 -1.50 -0.37 -11.35
CA ALA A 59 -2.57 0.35 -10.67
C ALA A 59 -2.60 0.08 -9.16
N VAL A 60 -3.00 1.09 -8.40
CA VAL A 60 -3.31 0.98 -6.97
C VAL A 60 -4.69 1.56 -6.73
N VAL A 61 -5.55 0.79 -6.07
CA VAL A 61 -6.88 1.23 -5.63
C VAL A 61 -6.98 1.02 -4.13
N VAL A 62 -7.27 2.10 -3.40
CA VAL A 62 -7.49 2.09 -1.95
C VAL A 62 -8.96 2.39 -1.69
N GLU A 63 -9.61 1.52 -0.92
CA GLU A 63 -11.02 1.61 -0.53
C GLU A 63 -11.11 1.44 0.99
N SER A 64 -11.81 2.33 1.69
CA SER A 64 -12.11 2.19 3.13
C SER A 64 -13.60 1.96 3.31
N ASN A 65 -13.99 0.94 4.08
CA ASN A 65 -15.39 0.66 4.43
C ASN A 65 -15.49 0.03 5.83
N ASP A 66 -16.37 0.54 6.69
CA ASP A 66 -16.74 -0.05 7.99
C ASP A 66 -15.54 -0.58 8.82
N ASN A 67 -14.48 0.23 8.94
CA ASN A 67 -13.21 -0.09 9.63
C ASN A 67 -12.30 -1.14 8.95
N VAL A 68 -12.53 -1.43 7.68
CA VAL A 68 -11.65 -2.26 6.86
C VAL A 68 -11.05 -1.40 5.76
N LEU A 69 -9.72 -1.39 5.68
CA LEU A 69 -9.02 -0.81 4.55
C LEU A 69 -8.64 -1.91 3.57
N ARG A 70 -9.11 -1.77 2.32
CA ARG A 70 -8.81 -2.67 1.22
C ARG A 70 -7.92 -1.98 0.20
N VAL A 71 -6.80 -2.61 -0.11
CA VAL A 71 -5.83 -2.11 -1.09
C VAL A 71 -5.69 -3.15 -2.19
N ARG A 72 -6.10 -2.79 -3.41
CA ARG A 72 -5.92 -3.61 -4.60
C ARG A 72 -4.73 -3.09 -5.39
N VAL A 73 -3.76 -3.96 -5.65
CA VAL A 73 -2.54 -3.64 -6.39
C VAL A 73 -2.46 -4.52 -7.63
N ALA A 74 -2.48 -3.90 -8.81
CA ALA A 74 -2.15 -4.54 -10.07
C ALA A 74 -0.69 -4.23 -10.43
N TYR A 75 0.09 -5.27 -10.72
CA TYR A 75 1.52 -5.12 -10.95
C TYR A 75 2.09 -6.23 -11.84
N LEU A 76 3.23 -5.95 -12.45
CA LEU A 76 4.05 -6.88 -13.23
C LEU A 76 5.26 -7.30 -12.40
N ILE A 77 5.53 -8.60 -12.30
CA ILE A 77 6.79 -9.13 -11.75
C ILE A 77 7.87 -8.97 -12.81
N ARG A 78 8.89 -8.16 -12.56
CA ARG A 78 9.94 -7.85 -13.56
C ARG A 78 10.75 -9.07 -13.97
N ALA A 79 10.99 -9.99 -13.02
CA ALA A 79 11.81 -11.18 -13.26
C ALA A 79 11.14 -12.19 -14.21
N THR A 80 9.81 -12.32 -14.15
CA THR A 80 9.06 -13.33 -14.93
C THR A 80 8.22 -12.72 -16.06
N GLY A 81 7.90 -11.44 -15.97
CA GLY A 81 6.93 -10.78 -16.85
C GLY A 81 5.47 -11.12 -16.51
N ASP A 82 5.20 -11.77 -15.38
CA ASP A 82 3.84 -12.13 -14.99
C ASP A 82 3.09 -10.92 -14.43
N ARG A 83 1.87 -10.68 -14.92
CA ARG A 83 0.96 -9.69 -14.34
C ARG A 83 0.10 -10.33 -13.27
N ARG A 84 0.01 -9.68 -12.13
CA ARG A 84 -0.82 -10.09 -10.99
C ARG A 84 -1.69 -8.95 -10.53
N THR A 85 -2.80 -9.32 -9.90
CA THR A 85 -3.64 -8.40 -9.15
C THR A 85 -3.94 -9.04 -7.81
N GLU A 86 -3.51 -8.39 -6.75
CA GLU A 86 -3.68 -8.86 -5.38
C GLU A 86 -4.45 -7.84 -4.57
N THR A 87 -5.23 -8.33 -3.61
CA THR A 87 -6.02 -7.51 -2.70
C THR A 87 -5.55 -7.78 -1.28
N PHE A 88 -5.21 -6.71 -0.58
CA PHE A 88 -4.71 -6.72 0.79
C PHE A 88 -5.72 -6.03 1.69
N GLU A 89 -5.99 -6.60 2.85
CA GLU A 89 -6.97 -6.07 3.80
C GLU A 89 -6.28 -5.83 5.14
N GLY A 90 -6.42 -4.60 5.65
CA GLY A 90 -5.96 -4.19 6.97
C GLY A 90 -7.14 -3.91 7.89
N ARG A 91 -7.10 -4.45 9.10
CA ARG A 91 -8.06 -4.20 10.17
C ARG A 91 -7.30 -3.83 11.44
N GLU A 92 -7.70 -2.73 12.08
CA GLU A 92 -7.23 -2.41 13.44
C GLU A 92 -8.01 -3.28 14.44
N VAL A 93 -7.30 -3.94 15.36
CA VAL A 93 -7.82 -4.93 16.31
C VAL A 93 -8.11 -4.32 17.67
#